data_AF-A0A562KFE6-F1
#
_entry.id   AF-A0A562KFE6-F1
#
_cell.length_a   1.000
_cell.length_b   1.000
_cell.length_c   1.000
_cell.angle_alpha   90.00
_cell.angle_beta   90.00
_cell.angle_gamma   90.00
#
_symmetry.space_group_name_H-M   'P 1'
#
loop_
_entity.id
_entity.type
_entity.pdbx_description
1 polymer ?
#
loop_
_entity_poly.entity_id
_entity_poly.type
_entity_poly.pdbx_seq_one_letter_code
_entity_poly.pdbx_strand_id
1 'polypeptide(L)'
;MKKYLILASFALAMGSCKDSGLNNSFIYFSEAQPTNVDEIKAFHKKFVRTYTMDYSHRLVVEPKCAYILEIETLTALKSELDSIPEFELRNNQVYDKSENKAYKTFIKGDTIAFEIERLDTIFSFAENEIAKEYKSSLVLNKEVDGKYQTSILKLSTIGARHIQLGTKKDFTKLKAELKIPFATEMKENDTLHVVLTPTRADFRKLLRKEGFEYESNYLFK
;
A
#
# COMPACT_ATOMS: atom_id res chain seq x y z
N MET A 1 -20.62 2.72 43.47
CA MET A 1 -20.10 1.36 43.26
C MET A 1 -20.71 0.78 41.99
N LYS A 2 -19.86 0.14 41.17
CA LYS A 2 -20.14 -0.52 39.87
C LYS A 2 -20.39 0.39 38.67
N LYS A 3 -19.30 0.69 37.95
CA LYS A 3 -19.03 0.19 36.58
C LYS A 3 -17.64 0.68 36.15
N TYR A 4 -16.63 -0.12 36.44
CA TYR A 4 -15.35 -0.07 35.74
C TYR A 4 -15.51 -0.83 34.43
N LEU A 5 -15.19 -0.18 33.31
CA LEU A 5 -15.04 -0.65 31.91
C LEU A 5 -15.26 0.61 31.05
N ILE A 6 -14.32 1.22 30.33
CA ILE A 6 -13.07 0.77 29.70
C ILE A 6 -12.15 2.01 29.65
N LEU A 7 -10.95 1.94 30.24
CA LEU A 7 -9.86 2.83 29.88
C LEU A 7 -9.29 2.31 28.55
N ALA A 8 -9.55 3.00 27.45
CA ALA A 8 -8.77 2.85 26.22
C ALA A 8 -7.75 3.98 26.19
N SER A 9 -6.52 3.64 26.55
CA SER A 9 -5.31 4.41 26.29
C SER A 9 -5.20 4.73 24.81
N PHE A 10 -5.45 5.97 24.40
CA PHE A 10 -4.99 6.45 23.09
C PHE A 10 -3.61 7.05 23.29
N ALA A 11 -2.61 6.17 23.18
CA ALA A 11 -1.25 6.58 22.95
C ALA A 11 -1.22 7.47 21.71
N LEU A 12 -0.48 8.57 21.80
CA LEU A 12 -0.06 9.43 20.70
C LEU A 12 0.18 8.59 19.43
N ALA A 13 -0.71 8.74 18.45
CA ALA A 13 -0.48 8.22 17.11
C ALA A 13 0.61 9.08 16.46
N MET A 14 1.87 8.80 16.77
CA MET A 14 2.90 8.93 15.74
C MET A 14 2.48 7.99 14.62
N GLY A 15 2.25 8.56 13.43
CA GLY A 15 1.74 7.91 12.22
C GLY A 15 1.65 6.39 12.25
N SER A 16 0.51 5.85 12.69
CA SER A 16 0.10 4.53 12.26
C SER A 16 -0.74 4.75 11.02
N CYS A 17 -0.06 4.89 9.86
CA CYS A 17 -0.64 4.36 8.65
C CYS A 17 -1.14 2.96 9.01
N LYS A 18 -2.44 2.72 8.87
CA LYS A 18 -2.91 1.34 8.81
C LYS A 18 -2.39 0.85 7.46
N ASP A 19 -1.18 0.30 7.48
CA ASP A 19 -0.52 -0.25 6.30
C ASP A 19 -1.48 -1.25 5.64
N SER A 20 -1.96 -0.91 4.44
CA SER A 20 -2.50 -1.90 3.52
C SER A 20 -1.36 -2.70 2.86
N GLY A 21 -0.12 -2.25 3.05
CA GLY A 21 1.10 -2.96 2.71
C GLY A 21 1.39 -4.18 3.59
N LEU A 22 1.91 -5.23 2.97
CA LEU A 22 2.39 -6.43 3.63
C LEU A 22 3.62 -6.15 4.52
N ASN A 23 3.40 -5.83 5.80
CA ASN A 23 4.46 -5.51 6.77
C ASN A 23 5.34 -6.70 7.18
N ASN A 24 4.77 -7.92 7.16
CA ASN A 24 5.50 -9.15 7.46
C ASN A 24 5.55 -10.04 6.21
N SER A 25 6.53 -9.77 5.35
CA SER A 25 6.72 -10.59 4.17
C SER A 25 7.30 -11.96 4.52
N PHE A 26 6.66 -13.01 4.03
CA PHE A 26 7.20 -14.36 3.97
C PHE A 26 8.18 -14.51 2.81
N ILE A 27 8.11 -13.67 1.77
CA ILE A 27 8.97 -13.75 0.58
C ILE A 27 9.88 -12.52 0.50
N TYR A 28 11.17 -12.76 0.39
CA TYR A 28 12.15 -11.74 0.01
C TYR A 28 12.89 -12.19 -1.24
N PHE A 29 13.59 -11.24 -1.87
CA PHE A 29 14.54 -11.48 -2.94
C PHE A 29 15.95 -11.17 -2.46
N SER A 30 16.92 -11.96 -2.92
CA SER A 30 18.34 -11.76 -2.55
C SER A 30 18.95 -10.50 -3.14
N GLU A 31 18.32 -9.92 -4.16
CA GLU A 31 18.75 -8.68 -4.82
C GLU A 31 17.54 -7.95 -5.44
N ALA A 32 17.70 -6.66 -5.74
CA ALA A 32 16.66 -5.83 -6.35
C ALA A 32 16.25 -6.40 -7.72
N GLN A 33 14.95 -6.68 -7.87
CA GLN A 33 14.40 -7.32 -9.06
C GLN A 33 13.91 -6.33 -10.12
N PRO A 34 13.98 -6.69 -11.41
CA PRO A 34 14.67 -7.86 -11.94
C PRO A 34 16.19 -7.68 -11.92
N THR A 35 16.92 -8.79 -11.87
CA THR A 35 18.38 -8.81 -12.01
C THR A 35 18.80 -8.34 -13.41
N ASN A 36 19.95 -7.67 -13.52
CA ASN A 36 20.49 -7.13 -14.78
C ASN A 36 19.51 -6.20 -15.53
N VAL A 37 18.82 -5.33 -14.78
CA VAL A 37 17.98 -4.25 -15.29
C VAL A 37 18.34 -2.98 -14.55
N ASP A 38 18.56 -1.89 -15.29
CA ASP A 38 18.97 -0.61 -14.74
C ASP A 38 17.88 0.00 -13.86
N GLU A 39 18.32 0.70 -12.82
CA GLU A 39 17.46 1.50 -11.98
C GLU A 39 17.00 2.75 -12.72
N ILE A 40 15.75 3.13 -12.50
CA ILE A 40 15.25 4.44 -12.91
C ILE A 40 15.32 5.41 -11.73
N LYS A 41 15.42 6.71 -12.00
CA LYS A 41 15.41 7.75 -10.94
C LYS A 41 14.12 8.56 -10.92
N ALA A 42 13.20 8.29 -11.85
CA ALA A 42 11.85 8.84 -11.89
C ALA A 42 10.96 7.91 -12.72
N PHE A 43 9.67 7.87 -12.42
CA PHE A 43 8.73 7.09 -13.22
C PHE A 43 8.52 7.72 -14.60
N HIS A 44 8.58 6.91 -15.65
CA HIS A 44 8.28 7.36 -17.00
C HIS A 44 6.81 7.82 -17.10
N LYS A 45 6.58 8.85 -17.93
CA LYS A 45 5.27 9.52 -18.10
C LYS A 45 4.10 8.57 -18.39
N LYS A 46 4.36 7.41 -19.00
CA LYS A 46 3.32 6.40 -19.27
C LYS A 46 2.67 5.81 -18.01
N PHE A 47 3.36 5.84 -16.87
CA PHE A 47 2.84 5.36 -15.58
C PHE A 47 2.23 6.49 -14.75
N VAL A 48 2.70 7.73 -14.90
CA VAL A 48 2.34 8.89 -14.06
C VAL A 48 0.90 9.31 -14.33
N ARG A 49 -0.01 8.89 -13.43
CA ARG A 49 -1.46 9.12 -13.50
C ARG A 49 -2.12 8.62 -12.20
N THR A 50 -3.37 9.03 -11.98
CA THR A 50 -4.29 8.40 -11.02
C THR A 50 -5.15 7.31 -11.68
N TYR A 51 -5.10 6.10 -11.12
CA TYR A 51 -5.93 4.96 -11.50
C TYR A 51 -7.00 4.73 -10.43
N THR A 52 -8.19 4.33 -10.84
CA THR A 52 -9.34 4.23 -9.92
C THR A 52 -9.80 2.78 -9.79
N MET A 53 -9.92 2.26 -8.57
CA MET A 53 -10.55 0.96 -8.33
C MET A 53 -12.05 1.15 -8.08
N ASP A 54 -12.38 2.09 -7.19
CA ASP A 54 -13.74 2.54 -6.91
C ASP A 54 -13.73 4.01 -6.45
N TYR A 55 -14.85 4.52 -5.92
CA TYR A 55 -14.92 5.89 -5.43
C TYR A 55 -13.87 6.19 -4.34
N SER A 56 -13.71 5.25 -3.42
CA SER A 56 -12.89 5.38 -2.22
C SER A 56 -11.44 4.99 -2.44
N HIS A 57 -11.11 4.17 -3.42
CA HIS A 57 -9.74 3.66 -3.60
C HIS A 57 -9.13 4.09 -4.93
N ARG A 58 -7.99 4.78 -4.84
CA ARG A 58 -7.22 5.24 -5.99
C ARG A 58 -5.76 4.90 -5.84
N LEU A 59 -5.14 4.43 -6.92
CA LEU A 59 -3.69 4.37 -7.02
C LEU A 59 -3.21 5.66 -7.68
N VAL A 60 -2.38 6.43 -6.99
CA VAL A 60 -1.76 7.64 -7.54
C VAL A 60 -0.30 7.35 -7.81
N VAL A 61 0.13 7.62 -9.04
CA VAL A 61 1.52 7.49 -9.47
C VAL A 61 2.01 8.86 -9.91
N GLU A 62 2.99 9.38 -9.18
CA GLU A 62 3.68 10.64 -9.45
C GLU A 62 5.11 10.37 -9.94
N PRO A 63 5.85 11.36 -10.48
CA PRO A 63 7.20 11.09 -10.99
C PRO A 63 8.17 10.50 -9.96
N LYS A 64 7.93 10.70 -8.67
CA LYS A 64 8.84 10.35 -7.57
C LYS A 64 8.24 9.46 -6.47
N CYS A 65 6.97 9.11 -6.56
CA CYS A 65 6.33 8.21 -5.61
C CYS A 65 5.08 7.59 -6.22
N ALA A 66 4.61 6.51 -5.59
CA ALA A 66 3.29 6.01 -5.80
C ALA A 66 2.66 5.67 -4.46
N TYR A 67 1.36 5.90 -4.35
CA TYR A 67 0.61 5.68 -3.13
C TYR A 67 -0.85 5.31 -3.42
N ILE A 68 -1.48 4.62 -2.49
CA ILE A 68 -2.92 4.37 -2.49
C ILE A 68 -3.57 5.48 -1.69
N LEU A 69 -4.57 6.14 -2.27
CA LEU A 69 -5.46 7.07 -1.60
C LEU A 69 -6.77 6.34 -1.28
N GLU A 70 -7.08 6.23 -0.01
CA GLU A 70 -8.32 5.66 0.53
C GLU A 70 -9.20 6.79 1.10
N ILE A 71 -10.47 6.83 0.68
CA ILE A 71 -11.47 7.75 1.22
C ILE A 71 -12.35 6.98 2.19
N GLU A 72 -12.20 7.28 3.47
CA GLU A 72 -13.04 6.74 4.53
C GLU A 72 -14.16 7.74 4.86
N THR A 73 -15.40 7.24 4.92
CA THR A 73 -16.54 8.04 5.38
C THR A 73 -16.78 7.75 6.85
N LEU A 74 -16.55 8.75 7.70
CA LEU A 74 -16.91 8.71 9.11
C LEU A 74 -18.32 9.26 9.29
N THR A 75 -19.09 8.65 10.18
CA THR A 75 -20.45 9.10 10.52
C THR A 75 -20.56 9.26 12.02
N ALA A 76 -21.06 10.41 12.46
CA ALA A 76 -21.29 10.72 13.87
C ALA A 76 -22.57 11.55 14.03
N LEU A 77 -23.18 11.49 15.21
CA LEU A 77 -24.17 12.48 15.61
C LEU A 77 -23.49 13.83 15.89
N LYS A 78 -24.21 14.93 15.69
CA LYS A 78 -23.71 16.27 15.99
C LYS A 78 -23.18 16.38 17.42
N SER A 79 -23.89 15.82 18.40
CA SER A 79 -23.46 15.82 19.81
C SER A 79 -22.18 15.03 20.06
N GLU A 80 -21.94 13.96 19.29
CA GLU A 80 -20.70 13.18 19.38
C GLU A 80 -19.54 13.98 18.78
N LEU A 81 -19.76 14.63 17.64
CA LEU A 81 -18.76 15.49 17.00
C LEU A 81 -18.38 16.69 17.89
N ASP A 82 -19.37 17.33 18.53
CA ASP A 82 -19.15 18.44 19.47
C ASP A 82 -18.33 18.01 20.71
N SER A 83 -18.26 16.71 20.99
CA SER A 83 -17.47 16.15 22.08
C SER A 83 -16.01 15.84 21.70
N ILE A 84 -15.64 15.98 20.41
CA ILE A 84 -14.28 15.73 19.91
C ILE A 84 -13.56 17.08 19.78
N PRO A 85 -12.58 17.40 20.66
CA PRO A 85 -11.92 18.71 20.68
C PRO A 85 -11.18 19.07 19.41
N GLU A 86 -10.78 18.11 18.57
CA GLU A 86 -10.05 18.33 17.32
C GLU A 86 -10.97 18.73 16.17
N PHE A 87 -12.23 18.33 16.22
CA PHE A 87 -13.20 18.64 15.18
C PHE A 87 -14.09 19.83 15.57
N GLU A 88 -14.58 20.52 14.54
CA GLU A 88 -15.56 21.58 14.68
C GLU A 88 -16.44 21.62 13.45
N LEU A 89 -17.75 21.78 13.63
CA LEU A 89 -18.65 22.03 12.51
C LEU A 89 -18.64 23.53 12.15
N ARG A 90 -17.94 23.90 11.08
CA ARG A 90 -17.87 25.28 10.56
C ARG A 90 -18.47 25.35 9.16
N ASN A 91 -19.40 26.28 8.93
CA ASN A 91 -20.02 26.47 7.60
C ASN A 91 -20.58 25.18 6.98
N ASN A 92 -21.23 24.34 7.78
CA ASN A 92 -21.75 23.02 7.39
C ASN A 92 -20.68 22.02 6.90
N GLN A 93 -19.43 22.20 7.30
CA GLN A 93 -18.34 21.28 7.05
C GLN A 93 -17.66 20.89 8.36
N VAL A 94 -17.29 19.62 8.48
CA VAL A 94 -16.40 19.19 9.56
C VAL A 94 -15.02 19.75 9.27
N TYR A 95 -14.50 20.50 10.22
CA TYR A 95 -13.20 21.14 10.17
C TYR A 95 -12.29 20.50 11.20
N ASP A 96 -11.15 19.99 10.74
CA ASP A 96 -10.08 19.49 11.57
C ASP A 96 -9.16 20.65 11.98
N LYS A 97 -9.16 20.97 13.26
CA LYS A 97 -8.32 22.03 13.82
C LYS A 97 -6.85 21.62 13.92
N SER A 98 -6.56 20.32 13.98
CA SER A 98 -5.19 19.82 14.07
C SER A 98 -4.49 19.88 12.71
N GLU A 99 -5.20 19.51 11.64
CA GLU A 99 -4.69 19.57 10.26
C GLU A 99 -5.00 20.89 9.55
N ASN A 100 -5.78 21.78 10.18
CA ASN A 100 -6.27 23.02 9.59
C ASN A 100 -7.00 22.76 8.23
N LYS A 101 -7.79 21.69 8.18
CA LYS A 101 -8.39 21.12 6.95
C LYS A 101 -9.91 21.00 7.08
N ALA A 102 -10.64 21.37 6.02
CA ALA A 102 -12.08 21.11 5.92
C ALA A 102 -12.33 19.79 5.19
N TYR A 103 -13.21 18.95 5.73
CA TYR A 103 -13.63 17.71 5.09
C TYR A 103 -14.89 17.92 4.25
N LYS A 104 -15.05 17.08 3.23
CA LYS A 104 -16.30 16.98 2.50
C LYS A 104 -17.34 16.39 3.44
N THR A 105 -18.45 17.09 3.65
CA THR A 105 -19.43 16.77 4.70
C THR A 105 -20.85 16.69 4.11
N PHE A 106 -21.62 15.76 4.65
CA PHE A 106 -23.02 15.54 4.35
C PHE A 106 -23.80 15.55 5.67
N ILE A 107 -24.83 16.38 5.75
CA ILE A 107 -25.63 16.53 6.97
C ILE A 107 -27.06 16.10 6.67
N LYS A 108 -27.61 15.22 7.50
CA LYS A 108 -29.01 14.78 7.42
C LYS A 108 -29.60 14.70 8.83
N GLY A 109 -30.38 15.72 9.20
CA GLY A 109 -30.85 15.87 10.58
C GLY A 109 -29.66 16.03 11.53
N ASP A 110 -29.62 15.23 12.59
CA ASP A 110 -28.54 15.23 13.58
C ASP A 110 -27.33 14.37 13.17
N THR A 111 -27.42 13.64 12.04
CA THR A 111 -26.32 12.82 11.54
C THR A 111 -25.42 13.63 10.61
N ILE A 112 -24.13 13.60 10.89
CA ILE A 112 -23.06 14.21 10.10
C ILE A 112 -22.19 13.07 9.57
N ALA A 113 -22.06 12.98 8.25
CA ALA A 113 -21.09 12.12 7.59
C ALA A 113 -20.01 12.99 6.93
N PHE A 114 -18.75 12.61 7.06
CA PHE A 114 -17.65 13.34 6.42
C PHE A 114 -16.56 12.39 5.92
N GLU A 115 -15.93 12.78 4.81
CA GLU A 115 -14.91 11.99 4.13
C GLU A 115 -13.51 12.45 4.56
N ILE A 116 -12.70 11.52 5.05
CA ILE A 116 -11.27 11.69 5.31
C ILE A 116 -10.46 10.93 4.26
N GLU A 117 -9.30 11.46 3.90
CA GLU A 117 -8.38 10.82 2.96
C GLU A 117 -7.19 10.23 3.72
N ARG A 118 -6.89 8.96 3.49
CA ARG A 118 -5.70 8.28 3.98
C ARG A 118 -4.78 7.96 2.81
N LEU A 119 -3.49 8.18 3.01
CA LEU A 119 -2.44 7.88 2.04
C LEU A 119 -1.62 6.71 2.54
N ASP A 120 -1.47 5.68 1.71
CA ASP A 120 -0.57 4.56 1.95
C ASP A 120 0.50 4.52 0.86
N THR A 121 1.75 4.76 1.23
CA THR A 121 2.86 4.86 0.28
C THR A 121 3.31 3.48 -0.15
N ILE A 122 3.12 3.14 -1.42
CA ILE A 122 3.58 1.86 -1.98
C ILE A 122 5.05 1.92 -2.40
N PHE A 123 5.55 3.11 -2.76
CA PHE A 123 6.94 3.35 -3.14
C PHE A 123 7.26 4.84 -3.16
N SER A 124 8.50 5.15 -2.79
CA SER A 124 9.15 6.44 -2.94
C SER A 124 10.59 6.22 -3.43
N PHE A 125 11.26 7.23 -3.99
CA PHE A 125 12.71 7.13 -4.24
C PHE A 125 13.52 7.38 -2.95
N ALA A 126 13.17 6.69 -1.85
CA ALA A 126 13.93 6.71 -0.60
C ALA A 126 15.26 5.96 -0.76
N GLU A 127 16.18 6.14 0.20
CA GLU A 127 17.53 5.57 0.13
C GLU A 127 17.52 4.04 0.00
N ASN A 128 16.57 3.36 0.65
CA ASN A 128 16.40 1.92 0.61
C ASN A 128 15.39 1.44 -0.45
N GLU A 129 14.97 2.30 -1.39
CA GLU A 129 13.94 1.97 -2.37
C GLU A 129 14.45 2.17 -3.81
N ILE A 130 14.33 1.11 -4.61
CA ILE A 130 14.83 1.03 -5.98
C ILE A 130 13.68 0.68 -6.93
N ALA A 131 13.44 1.54 -7.91
CA ALA A 131 12.53 1.25 -9.01
C ALA A 131 13.30 0.79 -10.25
N LYS A 132 12.77 -0.23 -10.93
CA LYS A 132 13.24 -0.69 -12.23
C LYS A 132 12.06 -0.74 -13.20
N GLU A 133 12.26 -0.26 -14.42
CA GLU A 133 11.30 -0.50 -15.48
C GLU A 133 11.65 -1.80 -16.20
N TYR A 134 10.71 -2.75 -16.22
CA TYR A 134 10.90 -3.98 -16.96
C TYR A 134 9.64 -4.42 -17.67
N LYS A 135 9.71 -4.44 -19.01
CA LYS A 135 8.54 -4.58 -19.88
C LYS A 135 7.53 -3.47 -19.54
N SER A 136 6.24 -3.72 -19.58
CA SER A 136 5.21 -2.72 -19.26
C SER A 136 4.93 -2.64 -17.76
N SER A 137 5.97 -2.79 -16.93
CA SER A 137 5.85 -2.84 -15.48
C SER A 137 6.89 -1.96 -14.80
N LEU A 138 6.47 -1.25 -13.75
CA LEU A 138 7.36 -0.77 -12.71
C LEU A 138 7.53 -1.89 -11.69
N VAL A 139 8.77 -2.23 -11.41
CA VAL A 139 9.14 -3.17 -10.34
C VAL A 139 9.75 -2.34 -9.23
N LEU A 140 9.05 -2.33 -8.10
CA LEU A 140 9.31 -1.47 -6.96
C LEU A 140 9.94 -2.34 -5.89
N ASN A 141 11.20 -2.07 -5.56
CA ASN A 141 11.97 -2.88 -4.62
C ASN A 141 12.25 -2.06 -3.37
N LYS A 142 11.96 -2.61 -2.20
CA LYS A 142 12.27 -2.02 -0.90
C LYS A 142 13.24 -2.91 -0.17
N GLU A 143 14.40 -2.37 0.17
CA GLU A 143 15.39 -3.06 0.96
C GLU A 143 14.98 -3.11 2.44
N VAL A 144 15.03 -4.31 3.00
CA VAL A 144 14.73 -4.64 4.39
C VAL A 144 15.76 -5.69 4.84
N ASP A 145 16.60 -5.33 5.82
CA ASP A 145 17.61 -6.21 6.41
C ASP A 145 18.54 -6.88 5.36
N GLY A 146 19.00 -6.11 4.35
CA GLY A 146 19.88 -6.59 3.27
C GLY A 146 19.19 -7.46 2.21
N LYS A 147 17.85 -7.53 2.22
CA LYS A 147 17.02 -8.27 1.27
C LYS A 147 15.97 -7.36 0.67
N TYR A 148 15.27 -7.81 -0.37
CA TYR A 148 14.30 -6.98 -1.08
C TYR A 148 12.88 -7.53 -0.98
N GLN A 149 11.94 -6.69 -0.55
CA GLN A 149 10.52 -6.86 -0.83
C GLN A 149 10.23 -6.26 -2.21
N THR A 150 9.37 -6.91 -2.99
CA THR A 150 9.06 -6.45 -4.35
C THR A 150 7.56 -6.33 -4.56
N SER A 151 7.12 -5.15 -4.98
CA SER A 151 5.81 -4.94 -5.57
C SER A 151 5.93 -4.59 -7.05
N ILE A 152 4.86 -4.83 -7.80
CA ILE A 152 4.82 -4.69 -9.25
C ILE A 152 3.61 -3.85 -9.61
N LEU A 153 3.84 -2.76 -10.33
CA LEU A 153 2.79 -2.03 -11.03
C LEU A 153 2.85 -2.35 -12.52
N LYS A 154 1.87 -3.12 -13.01
CA LYS A 154 1.79 -3.55 -14.40
C LYS A 154 0.70 -2.76 -15.13
N LEU A 155 1.07 -2.07 -16.20
CA LEU A 155 0.09 -1.42 -17.06
C LEU A 155 -0.62 -2.46 -17.93
N SER A 156 -1.93 -2.27 -18.09
CA SER A 156 -2.78 -2.99 -19.01
C SER A 156 -3.44 -2.00 -19.98
N THR A 157 -4.23 -2.52 -20.93
CA THR A 157 -5.01 -1.69 -21.86
C THR A 157 -6.16 -0.93 -21.21
N ILE A 158 -6.60 -1.36 -20.02
CA ILE A 158 -7.75 -0.80 -19.31
C ILE A 158 -7.36 -0.10 -18.00
N GLY A 159 -6.10 -0.18 -17.56
CA GLY A 159 -5.63 0.50 -16.37
C GLY A 159 -4.29 -0.03 -15.87
N ALA A 160 -4.19 -0.25 -14.56
CA ALA A 160 -3.00 -0.77 -13.92
C ALA A 160 -3.34 -1.82 -12.87
N ARG A 161 -2.42 -2.77 -12.72
CA ARG A 161 -2.52 -3.84 -11.75
C ARG A 161 -1.36 -3.74 -10.77
N HIS A 162 -1.68 -3.59 -9.49
CA HIS A 162 -0.71 -3.60 -8.41
C HIS A 162 -0.65 -4.99 -7.79
N ILE A 163 0.55 -5.54 -7.65
CA ILE A 163 0.80 -6.85 -7.03
C ILE A 163 1.85 -6.63 -5.95
N GLN A 164 1.57 -7.06 -4.72
CA GLN A 164 2.57 -7.15 -3.67
C GLN A 164 2.88 -8.63 -3.40
N LEU A 165 4.13 -9.01 -3.59
CA LEU A 165 4.58 -10.38 -3.34
C LEU A 165 5.01 -10.51 -1.88
N GLY A 166 4.47 -11.49 -1.17
CA GLY A 166 5.05 -11.80 0.13
C GLY A 166 4.32 -12.78 1.01
N THR A 167 3.30 -13.50 0.52
CA THR A 167 2.61 -14.47 1.37
C THR A 167 3.13 -15.89 1.19
N LYS A 168 2.86 -16.75 2.18
CA LYS A 168 3.13 -18.19 2.06
C LYS A 168 2.35 -18.83 0.90
N LYS A 169 1.17 -18.30 0.59
CA LYS A 169 0.34 -18.76 -0.54
C LYS A 169 0.99 -18.39 -1.87
N ASP A 170 1.48 -17.16 -2.00
CA ASP A 170 2.26 -16.72 -3.16
C ASP A 170 3.50 -17.60 -3.34
N PHE A 171 4.22 -17.91 -2.26
CA PHE A 171 5.40 -18.77 -2.33
C PHE A 171 5.06 -20.17 -2.82
N THR A 172 4.00 -20.77 -2.28
CA THR A 172 3.55 -22.12 -2.68
C THR A 172 3.25 -22.16 -4.18
N LYS A 173 2.59 -21.12 -4.69
CA LYS A 173 2.32 -20.93 -6.11
C LYS A 173 3.60 -20.80 -6.94
N LEU A 174 4.51 -19.91 -6.55
CA LEU A 174 5.79 -19.70 -7.24
C LEU A 174 6.63 -20.98 -7.27
N LYS A 175 6.66 -21.73 -6.17
CA LYS A 175 7.37 -23.01 -6.07
C LYS A 175 6.79 -24.06 -7.02
N ALA A 176 5.46 -24.17 -7.09
CA ALA A 176 4.79 -25.11 -7.98
C ALA A 176 4.99 -24.76 -9.46
N GLU A 177 4.97 -23.48 -9.81
CA GLU A 177 4.88 -23.05 -11.20
C GLU A 177 6.20 -22.62 -11.84
N LEU A 178 7.16 -22.11 -11.06
CA LEU A 178 8.38 -21.46 -11.59
C LEU A 178 9.69 -22.10 -11.13
N LYS A 179 9.68 -22.95 -10.09
CA LYS A 179 10.86 -23.65 -9.55
C LYS A 179 12.06 -22.70 -9.30
N ILE A 180 11.78 -21.50 -8.80
CA ILE A 180 12.80 -20.49 -8.49
C ILE A 180 13.69 -21.00 -7.34
N PRO A 181 15.03 -20.87 -7.43
CA PRO A 181 15.92 -21.18 -6.31
C PRO A 181 15.57 -20.34 -5.08
N PHE A 182 15.60 -20.95 -3.90
CA PHE A 182 15.31 -20.25 -2.65
C PHE A 182 16.12 -20.81 -1.49
N ALA A 183 16.40 -19.96 -0.51
CA ALA A 183 16.87 -20.32 0.82
C ALA A 183 15.77 -20.06 1.84
N THR A 184 15.74 -20.87 2.89
CA THR A 184 14.87 -20.65 4.05
C THR A 184 15.71 -20.01 5.15
N GLU A 185 15.19 -18.98 5.79
CA GLU A 185 15.87 -18.29 6.88
C GLU A 185 14.90 -18.10 8.05
N MET A 186 15.44 -18.22 9.27
CA MET A 186 14.73 -17.89 10.50
C MET A 186 15.19 -16.53 11.00
N LYS A 187 14.24 -15.64 11.28
CA LYS A 187 14.50 -14.40 12.03
C LYS A 187 14.56 -14.71 13.53
N GLU A 188 15.22 -13.87 14.32
CA GLU A 188 15.42 -14.02 15.79
C GLU A 188 14.12 -14.26 16.60
N ASN A 189 12.95 -13.97 16.03
CA ASN A 189 11.62 -14.19 16.62
C ASN A 189 10.88 -15.43 16.06
N ASP A 190 11.60 -16.49 15.67
CA ASP A 190 11.06 -17.72 15.06
C ASP A 190 10.22 -17.53 13.79
N THR A 191 10.29 -16.34 13.18
CA THR A 191 9.57 -16.07 11.94
C THR A 191 10.36 -16.63 10.77
N LEU A 192 9.79 -17.63 10.10
CA LEU A 192 10.37 -18.24 8.92
C LEU A 192 10.04 -17.41 7.68
N HIS A 193 11.05 -16.97 6.94
CA HIS A 193 10.88 -16.39 5.60
C HIS A 193 11.69 -17.16 4.57
N VAL A 194 11.37 -16.93 3.30
CA VAL A 194 12.11 -17.48 2.16
C VAL A 194 12.76 -16.35 1.38
N VAL A 195 13.99 -16.58 0.94
CA VAL A 195 14.74 -15.67 0.07
C VAL A 195 14.85 -16.31 -1.29
N LEU A 196 14.17 -15.72 -2.29
CA LEU A 196 14.19 -16.16 -3.67
C LEU A 196 15.38 -15.53 -4.41
N THR A 197 15.99 -16.32 -5.30
CA THR A 197 17.06 -15.86 -6.19
C THR A 197 16.67 -16.13 -7.65
N PRO A 198 15.64 -15.44 -8.18
CA PRO A 198 15.21 -15.65 -9.56
C PRO A 198 16.24 -15.10 -10.53
N THR A 199 16.42 -15.80 -11.66
CA THR A 199 17.06 -15.19 -12.82
C THR A 199 16.13 -14.14 -13.43
N ARG A 200 16.67 -13.25 -14.26
CA ARG A 200 15.87 -12.33 -15.10
C ARG A 200 14.80 -13.06 -15.95
N ALA A 201 15.08 -14.30 -16.36
CA ALA A 201 14.15 -15.13 -17.11
C ALA A 201 13.01 -15.65 -16.22
N ASP A 202 13.31 -16.05 -14.98
CA ASP A 202 12.30 -16.51 -14.03
C ASP A 202 11.40 -15.35 -13.57
N PHE A 203 11.98 -14.18 -13.31
CA PHE A 203 11.20 -12.98 -13.02
C PHE A 203 10.28 -12.60 -14.18
N ARG A 204 10.73 -12.77 -15.44
CA ARG A 204 9.87 -12.59 -16.62
C ARG A 204 8.69 -13.57 -16.64
N LYS A 205 8.87 -14.81 -16.21
CA LYS A 205 7.77 -15.78 -16.09
C LYS A 205 6.83 -15.38 -14.94
N LEU A 206 7.37 -14.90 -13.82
CA LEU A 206 6.60 -14.38 -12.67
C LEU A 206 5.66 -13.25 -13.10
N LEU A 207 6.13 -12.28 -13.89
CA LEU A 207 5.30 -11.16 -14.39
C LEU A 207 4.07 -11.58 -15.22
N ARG A 208 4.02 -12.83 -15.67
CA ARG A 208 2.89 -13.40 -16.43
C ARG A 208 1.89 -14.14 -15.55
N LYS A 209 2.21 -14.37 -14.28
CA LYS A 209 1.31 -15.00 -13.32
C LYS A 209 0.27 -13.99 -12.83
N GLU A 210 -0.85 -14.54 -12.37
CA GLU A 210 -2.03 -13.82 -11.90
C GLU A 210 -2.60 -14.57 -10.71
N GLY A 211 -3.46 -13.93 -9.91
CA GLY A 211 -4.04 -14.54 -8.72
C GLY A 211 -3.00 -14.68 -7.61
N PHE A 212 -2.20 -13.64 -7.42
CA PHE A 212 -1.45 -13.44 -6.17
C PHE A 212 -2.42 -12.97 -5.08
N GLU A 213 -2.06 -13.18 -3.82
CA GLU A 213 -2.96 -12.90 -2.70
C GLU A 213 -3.24 -11.40 -2.54
N TYR A 214 -2.21 -10.56 -2.70
CA TYR A 214 -2.32 -9.11 -2.69
C TYR A 214 -2.21 -8.56 -4.12
N GLU A 215 -3.31 -8.70 -4.86
CA GLU A 215 -3.47 -8.20 -6.23
C GLU A 215 -4.68 -7.27 -6.31
N SER A 216 -4.46 -6.04 -6.78
CA SER A 216 -5.50 -5.02 -6.95
C SER A 216 -5.50 -4.50 -8.39
N ASN A 217 -6.70 -4.36 -8.96
CA ASN A 217 -6.90 -3.86 -10.31
C ASN A 217 -7.51 -2.46 -10.26
N TYR A 218 -6.86 -1.52 -10.93
CA TYR A 218 -7.30 -0.14 -11.06
C TYR A 218 -7.53 0.16 -12.53
N LEU A 219 -8.58 0.92 -12.84
CA LEU A 219 -8.95 1.28 -14.20
C LEU A 219 -8.41 2.67 -14.57
N PHE A 220 -8.22 2.88 -15.88
CA PHE A 220 -8.06 4.21 -16.43
C PHE A 220 -9.33 5.01 -16.19
N LYS A 221 -9.15 6.23 -15.69
CA LYS A 221 -10.19 7.26 -15.70
C LYS A 221 -10.08 8.09 -16.97
#